data_AF-A0A939UUU6-F1
#
_entry.id   AF-A0A939UUU6-F1
#
_cell.length_a   1.000
_cell.length_b   1.000
_cell.length_c   1.000
_cell.angle_alpha   90.00
_cell.angle_beta   90.00
_cell.angle_gamma   90.00
#
_symmetry.space_group_name_H-M   'P 1'
#
loop_
_entity.id
_entity.type
_entity.pdbx_description
1 polymer ?
#
loop_
_entity_poly.entity_id
_entity_poly.type
_entity_poly.pdbx_seq_one_letter_code
_entity_poly.pdbx_strand_id
1 'polypeptide(L)'
;MQEPGPALENIGNGYARLCLKRLDANGITPEQAAEWFVLSAAPAGDKTGFENALRMLADDKRTDALLPGMSGYIARYIEAGCPAVHHSETYRRAYSPAYRVVKTELCRGLIQPK
;
A
#
# COMPACT_ATOMS: atom_id res chain seq x y z
N MET A 1 7.68 -13.00 -18.69
CA MET A 1 6.91 -12.85 -17.44
C MET A 1 7.87 -12.40 -16.37
N GLN A 2 7.60 -11.30 -15.66
CA GLN A 2 8.42 -10.90 -14.51
C GLN A 2 8.28 -12.00 -13.44
N GLU A 3 9.40 -12.54 -12.96
CA GLU A 3 9.39 -13.43 -11.78
C GLU A 3 8.61 -12.73 -10.65
N PRO A 4 7.64 -13.40 -10.00
CA PRO A 4 6.92 -12.77 -8.91
C PRO A 4 7.94 -12.49 -7.79
N GLY A 5 7.95 -11.25 -7.27
CA GLY A 5 8.83 -10.84 -6.17
C GLY A 5 8.67 -11.68 -4.89
N PRO A 6 9.40 -11.36 -3.81
CA PRO A 6 9.31 -12.13 -2.57
C PRO A 6 7.87 -12.20 -2.06
N ALA A 7 7.54 -13.24 -1.28
CA ALA A 7 6.19 -13.36 -0.74
C ALA A 7 5.85 -12.22 0.21
N LEU A 8 6.84 -11.70 0.93
CA LEU A 8 6.74 -10.49 1.75
C LEU A 8 7.84 -9.52 1.35
N GLU A 9 7.45 -8.35 0.86
CA GLU A 9 8.35 -7.24 0.52
C GLU A 9 8.17 -6.12 1.55
N ASN A 10 9.23 -5.73 2.28
CA ASN A 10 9.17 -4.58 3.17
C ASN A 10 9.03 -3.28 2.36
N ILE A 11 8.00 -2.47 2.65
CA ILE A 11 7.74 -1.20 1.96
C ILE A 11 7.91 0.03 2.87
N GLY A 12 8.46 -0.16 4.07
CA GLY A 12 8.65 0.90 5.06
C GLY A 12 7.41 1.20 5.90
N ASN A 13 7.55 2.13 6.85
CA ASN A 13 6.49 2.60 7.75
C ASN A 13 5.73 1.49 8.50
N GLY A 14 6.39 0.37 8.79
CA GLY A 14 5.77 -0.77 9.49
C GLY A 14 4.84 -1.62 8.61
N TYR A 15 4.96 -1.53 7.28
CA TYR A 15 4.16 -2.31 6.34
C TYR A 15 5.01 -3.17 5.39
N ALA A 16 4.42 -4.28 4.94
CA ALA A 16 4.94 -5.15 3.91
C ALA A 16 3.87 -5.46 2.85
N ARG A 17 4.28 -5.71 1.61
CA ARG A 17 3.42 -6.29 0.57
C ARG A 17 3.48 -7.81 0.64
N LEU A 18 2.33 -8.43 0.91
CA LEU A 18 2.12 -9.87 0.84
C LEU A 18 1.69 -10.28 -0.57
N CYS A 19 2.50 -11.04 -1.29
CA CYS A 19 2.17 -11.61 -2.59
C CYS A 19 1.23 -12.81 -2.43
N LEU A 20 -0.04 -12.64 -2.83
CA LEU A 20 -1.11 -13.63 -2.76
C LEU A 20 -0.83 -14.88 -3.60
N LYS A 21 0.01 -14.77 -4.64
CA LYS A 21 0.42 -15.92 -5.47
C LYS A 21 1.50 -16.79 -4.82
N ARG A 22 2.05 -16.37 -3.68
CA ARG A 22 3.17 -17.04 -3.00
C ARG A 22 2.88 -17.36 -1.52
N LEU A 23 1.60 -17.40 -1.12
CA LEU A 23 1.21 -17.75 0.24
C LEU A 23 1.76 -19.13 0.65
N ASP A 24 1.49 -20.15 -0.17
CA ASP A 24 1.92 -21.54 0.08
C ASP A 24 3.44 -21.69 0.17
N ALA A 25 4.18 -20.94 -0.66
CA ALA A 25 5.64 -20.97 -0.67
C ALA A 25 6.30 -20.52 0.65
N ASN A 26 5.52 -19.90 1.56
CA ASN A 26 5.99 -19.42 2.86
C ASN A 26 5.18 -20.01 4.02
N GLY A 27 4.40 -21.06 3.76
CA GLY A 27 3.55 -21.70 4.78
C GLY A 27 2.45 -20.79 5.32
N ILE A 28 2.05 -19.76 4.56
CA ILE A 28 1.00 -18.83 4.96
C ILE A 28 -0.32 -19.39 4.45
N THR A 29 -1.26 -19.70 5.35
CA THR A 29 -2.60 -20.15 4.93
C THR A 29 -3.47 -18.96 4.50
N PRO A 30 -4.51 -19.19 3.68
CA PRO A 30 -5.49 -18.16 3.36
C PRO A 30 -6.14 -17.53 4.59
N GLU A 31 -6.40 -18.32 5.63
CA GLU A 31 -6.99 -17.85 6.89
C GLU A 31 -6.05 -16.91 7.63
N GLN A 32 -4.75 -17.26 7.71
CA GLN A 32 -3.73 -16.41 8.31
C GLN A 32 -3.56 -15.10 7.54
N ALA A 33 -3.58 -15.16 6.21
CA ALA A 33 -3.53 -13.97 5.37
C ALA A 33 -4.75 -13.06 5.57
N ALA A 34 -5.96 -13.66 5.64
CA ALA A 34 -7.19 -12.92 5.90
C ALA A 34 -7.17 -12.24 7.28
N GLU A 35 -6.72 -12.93 8.32
CA GLU A 35 -6.53 -12.35 9.65
C GLU A 35 -5.57 -11.14 9.60
N TRP A 36 -4.44 -11.27 8.91
CA TRP A 36 -3.50 -10.16 8.77
C TRP A 36 -4.11 -8.95 8.05
N PHE A 37 -4.98 -9.15 7.05
CA PHE A 37 -5.66 -8.05 6.37
C PHE A 37 -6.58 -7.30 7.32
N VAL A 38 -7.36 -8.01 8.12
CA VAL A 38 -8.29 -7.42 9.08
C VAL A 38 -7.54 -6.62 10.14
N LEU A 39 -6.49 -7.22 10.74
CA LEU A 39 -5.68 -6.55 11.77
C LEU A 39 -4.91 -5.34 11.22
N SER A 40 -4.53 -5.37 9.95
CA SER A 40 -3.81 -4.27 9.30
C SER A 40 -4.71 -3.13 8.84
N ALA A 41 -6.01 -3.39 8.66
CA ALA A 41 -7.00 -2.39 8.23
C ALA A 41 -7.55 -1.53 9.38
N ALA A 42 -7.16 -1.80 10.63
CA ALA A 42 -7.56 -0.99 11.78
C ALA A 42 -7.17 0.49 11.54
N PRO A 43 -8.11 1.45 11.71
CA PRO A 43 -7.82 2.86 11.55
C PRO A 43 -6.62 3.28 12.40
N ALA A 44 -5.69 4.00 11.78
CA ALA A 44 -4.53 4.57 12.45
C ALA A 44 -4.48 6.07 12.18
N GLY A 45 -4.34 6.86 13.26
CA GLY A 45 -4.36 8.31 13.19
C GLY A 45 -5.75 8.89 12.98
N ASP A 46 -5.79 10.16 12.54
CA ASP A 46 -7.02 10.89 12.28
C ASP A 46 -6.98 11.57 10.91
N LYS A 47 -8.15 12.09 10.49
CA LYS A 47 -8.32 12.76 9.19
C LYS A 47 -7.39 13.97 9.05
N THR A 48 -7.18 14.73 10.13
CA THR A 48 -6.34 15.93 10.13
C THR A 48 -4.88 15.59 9.83
N GLY A 49 -4.35 14.57 10.51
CA GLY A 49 -3.01 14.05 10.29
C GLY A 49 -2.82 13.53 8.86
N PHE A 50 -3.83 12.83 8.33
CA PHE A 50 -3.82 12.35 6.95
C PHE A 50 -3.79 13.51 5.93
N GLU A 51 -4.64 14.51 6.08
CA GLU A 51 -4.65 15.68 5.20
C GLU A 51 -3.34 16.48 5.28
N ASN A 52 -2.74 16.60 6.47
CA ASN A 52 -1.44 17.27 6.63
C ASN A 52 -0.34 16.52 5.89
N ALA A 53 -0.29 15.20 5.98
CA ALA A 53 0.66 14.39 5.23
C ALA A 53 0.49 14.55 3.71
N LEU A 54 -0.75 14.64 3.23
CA LEU A 54 -1.05 14.92 1.82
C LEU A 54 -0.58 16.31 1.39
N ARG A 55 -0.82 17.35 2.21
CA ARG A 55 -0.33 18.72 1.91
C ARG A 55 1.19 18.78 1.84
N MET A 56 1.87 18.13 2.78
CA MET A 56 3.34 18.02 2.74
C MET A 56 3.85 17.35 1.44
N LEU A 57 3.15 16.33 0.96
CA LEU A 57 3.47 15.68 -0.31
C LEU A 57 3.24 16.61 -1.51
N ALA A 58 2.15 17.37 -1.50
CA ALA A 58 1.84 18.34 -2.57
C ALA A 58 2.83 19.52 -2.61
N ASP A 59 3.36 19.93 -1.46
CA ASP A 59 4.31 21.04 -1.34
C ASP A 59 5.76 20.63 -1.70
N ASP A 60 6.05 19.33 -1.75
CA ASP A 60 7.37 18.83 -2.16
C ASP A 60 7.58 19.00 -3.68
N LYS A 61 8.54 19.85 -4.04
CA LYS A 61 8.90 20.15 -5.44
C LYS A 61 9.31 18.90 -6.24
N ARG A 62 9.71 17.82 -5.59
CA ARG A 62 10.04 16.55 -6.25
C ARG A 62 8.79 15.79 -6.68
N THR A 63 7.65 16.01 -6.02
CA THR A 63 6.40 15.32 -6.29
C THR A 63 5.94 15.58 -7.71
N ASP A 64 5.81 16.84 -8.12
CA ASP A 64 5.38 17.18 -9.49
C ASP A 64 6.46 16.88 -10.54
N ALA A 65 7.75 16.89 -10.17
CA ALA A 65 8.82 16.49 -11.08
C ALA A 65 8.78 14.98 -11.40
N LEU A 66 8.43 14.15 -10.42
CA LEU A 66 8.28 12.70 -10.58
C LEU A 66 6.92 12.30 -11.14
N LEU A 67 5.87 13.02 -10.75
CA LEU A 67 4.47 12.73 -11.05
C LEU A 67 3.76 14.03 -11.45
N PRO A 68 3.85 14.44 -12.73
CA PRO A 68 3.26 15.69 -13.19
C PRO A 68 1.76 15.80 -12.87
N GLY A 69 1.38 16.91 -12.21
CA GLY A 69 -0.01 17.20 -11.85
C GLY A 69 -0.49 16.56 -10.54
N MET A 70 0.42 15.92 -9.79
CA MET A 70 0.10 15.28 -8.53
C MET A 70 -0.33 16.29 -7.47
N SER A 71 0.31 17.45 -7.36
CA SER A 71 -0.08 18.46 -6.36
C SER A 71 -1.51 18.96 -6.60
N GLY A 72 -1.88 19.19 -7.86
CA GLY A 72 -3.26 19.55 -8.23
C GLY A 72 -4.27 18.42 -7.99
N TYR A 73 -3.87 17.16 -8.19
CA TYR A 73 -4.69 16.01 -7.83
C TYR A 73 -4.93 15.94 -6.31
N ILE A 74 -3.89 16.09 -5.51
CA ILE A 74 -3.97 16.04 -4.04
C ILE A 74 -4.90 17.14 -3.51
N ALA A 75 -4.80 18.37 -4.02
CA ALA A 75 -5.67 19.47 -3.62
C ALA A 75 -7.15 19.12 -3.81
N ARG A 76 -7.53 18.64 -5.01
CA ARG A 76 -8.91 18.21 -5.30
C ARG A 76 -9.35 17.01 -4.45
N TYR A 77 -8.43 16.10 -4.16
CA TYR A 77 -8.71 14.92 -3.35
C TYR A 77 -9.03 15.29 -1.89
N ILE A 78 -8.30 16.27 -1.33
CA ILE A 78 -8.56 16.83 0.00
C ILE A 78 -9.92 17.56 0.00
N GLU A 79 -10.19 18.43 -1.00
CA GLU A 79 -11.47 19.14 -1.11
C GLU A 79 -12.68 18.18 -1.20
N ALA A 80 -12.52 17.04 -1.87
CA ALA A 80 -13.54 16.01 -1.96
C ALA A 80 -13.73 15.20 -0.65
N GLY A 81 -12.97 15.50 0.40
CA GLY A 81 -13.04 14.83 1.69
C GLY A 81 -12.29 13.50 1.76
N CYS A 82 -11.32 13.28 0.86
CA CYS A 82 -10.50 12.07 0.78
C CYS A 82 -11.30 10.76 0.64
N PRO A 83 -12.18 10.62 -0.37
CA PRO A 83 -12.95 9.40 -0.57
C PRO A 83 -12.02 8.22 -0.92
N ALA A 84 -12.46 6.98 -0.64
CA ALA A 84 -11.67 5.80 -1.02
C ALA A 84 -11.40 5.77 -2.54
N VAL A 85 -10.14 5.58 -2.92
CA VAL A 85 -9.75 5.44 -4.33
C VAL A 85 -9.82 3.99 -4.78
N HIS A 86 -10.38 3.76 -5.96
CA HIS A 86 -10.41 2.44 -6.59
C HIS A 86 -9.31 2.31 -7.63
N HIS A 87 -8.77 1.10 -7.79
CA HIS A 87 -7.85 0.81 -8.87
C HIS A 87 -8.54 0.98 -10.22
N SER A 88 -7.92 1.76 -11.12
CA SER A 88 -8.38 1.86 -12.50
C SER A 88 -8.32 0.50 -13.20
N GLU A 89 -9.11 0.33 -14.26
CA GLU A 89 -9.06 -0.89 -15.05
C GLU A 89 -7.68 -1.11 -15.69
N THR A 90 -7.06 -0.04 -16.18
CA THR A 90 -5.68 -0.06 -16.70
C THR A 90 -4.71 -0.57 -15.64
N TYR A 91 -4.80 -0.08 -14.41
CA TYR A 91 -3.97 -0.56 -13.31
C TYR A 91 -4.24 -2.04 -13.02
N ARG A 92 -5.50 -2.46 -12.94
CA ARG A 92 -5.87 -3.86 -12.70
C ARG A 92 -5.33 -4.80 -13.78
N ARG A 93 -5.37 -4.41 -15.06
CA ARG A 93 -4.83 -5.20 -16.17
C ARG A 93 -3.30 -5.27 -16.15
N ALA A 94 -2.64 -4.14 -15.87
CA ALA A 94 -1.18 -4.06 -15.86
C ALA A 94 -0.55 -4.79 -14.65
N TYR A 95 -1.16 -4.67 -13.47
CA TYR A 95 -0.58 -5.15 -12.22
C TYR A 95 -1.27 -6.38 -11.65
N SER A 96 -2.46 -6.74 -12.15
CA SER A 96 -3.26 -7.90 -11.72
C SER A 96 -3.15 -8.13 -10.21
N PRO A 97 -3.54 -7.14 -9.38
CA PRO A 97 -2.94 -6.81 -8.09
C PRO A 97 -2.77 -8.06 -7.23
N ALA A 98 -1.59 -8.64 -7.34
CA ALA A 98 -1.27 -9.95 -6.78
C ALA A 98 -0.81 -9.84 -5.33
N TYR A 99 -1.02 -8.69 -4.69
CA TYR A 99 -0.58 -8.45 -3.33
C TYR A 99 -1.61 -7.70 -2.48
N ARG A 100 -1.40 -7.77 -1.17
CA ARG A 100 -2.07 -6.97 -0.14
C ARG A 100 -1.04 -6.34 0.77
N VAL A 101 -1.40 -5.28 1.46
CA VAL A 101 -0.51 -4.61 2.43
C VAL A 101 -0.87 -5.10 3.83
N VAL A 102 0.14 -5.56 4.57
CA VAL A 102 0.00 -6.06 5.95
C VAL A 102 1.01 -5.38 6.86
N LYS A 103 0.70 -5.24 8.15
CA LYS A 103 1.65 -4.74 9.13
C LYS A 103 2.80 -5.72 9.34
N THR A 104 4.03 -5.21 9.39
CA THR A 104 5.24 -6.03 9.56
C THR A 104 5.29 -6.75 10.91
N GLU A 105 4.56 -6.28 11.91
CA GLU A 105 4.47 -6.93 13.22
C GLU A 105 3.80 -8.30 13.16
N LEU A 106 2.87 -8.50 12.22
CA LEU A 106 2.09 -9.73 12.07
C LEU A 106 2.86 -10.83 11.33
N CYS A 107 3.83 -10.44 10.50
CA CYS A 107 4.65 -11.35 9.70
C CYS A 107 6.14 -11.26 10.06
N ARG A 108 6.43 -10.86 11.30
CA ARG A 108 7.80 -10.73 11.82
C ARG A 108 8.53 -12.07 11.69
N GLY A 109 9.73 -12.05 11.09
CA GLY A 109 10.53 -13.25 10.81
C GLY A 109 10.36 -13.84 9.41
N LEU A 110 9.35 -13.40 8.65
CA LEU A 110 9.12 -13.81 7.25
C LEU A 110 9.47 -12.71 6.23
N ILE A 111 9.82 -11.52 6.71
CA ILE A 111 10.17 -10.38 5.87
C ILE A 111 11.66 -10.46 5.52
N GLN A 112 11.96 -10.46 4.22
CA GLN A 112 13.33 -10.39 3.73
C GLN A 112 13.95 -9.01 4.08
N PRO A 113 15.19 -8.95 4.58
CA PRO A 113 15.90 -7.68 4.76
C PRO A 113 16.10 -7.01 3.39
N LYS A 114 16.15 -5.68 3.40
CA LYS A 114 16.39 -4.86 2.21
C LYS A 114 17.85 -4.95 1.76
#